data_AF-A0A4R9K5T8-F1
#
_entry.id   AF-A0A4R9K5T8-F1
#
_cell.length_a   1.000
_cell.length_b   1.000
_cell.length_c   1.000
_cell.angle_alpha   90.00
_cell.angle_beta   90.00
_cell.angle_gamma   90.00
#
_symmetry.space_group_name_H-M   'P 1'
#
loop_
_entity.id
_entity.type
_entity.pdbx_description
1 polymer ?
#
loop_
_entity_poly.entity_id
_entity_poly.type
_entity_poly.pdbx_seq_one_letter_code
_entity_poly.pdbx_strand_id
1 'polypeptide(L)'
;MFSKTFRFSFFFLLFVSAFFAQEQVRKLNLNNGSDLPKFKLPSLNTAPTTWEELQNIPFPAEQDFALKIPNAAGHYLGPDGGAVYQWSPGFYRWDLKDGYIFIRRSSDEWGLDKENTKIYSFPKKCPGCQSEKVYTFPDGSQIAAAFHEVSGKLEYLYNHPNEKTYFRFYKPGRYGKISEQKDRFDFQFDPRDSLFIHAFTESKTTTDFFKKAEKDFELIPSSKILVAFFHDTKAFRDFNNLAGATCTGGRGGIYGISFCDLTPEKDIFKEDQDPEIRKHQYSNQPVYMVYHEITHHMQQIRCENLRIGKEKLPPISQPSWLVEGHAEFIAQYGWPKFKGTKYREYYENFIVQKNRISLEKSNPYLVGFLALDFISQKYGNSKIKEIWDKTCEGESIDSALKSSISSNSGKLQSDLSNYLESEGKDLPSKFLQWEIEGTLTIPYTSSEASSFKPDTLTDLVNLTETSSIPDIHQIFALRMDFLKGKTEGVYQSPRKERVFLFKNGTYRIETPKYQVNVFPDGTTGFTSEKVSITVWGNGTRKWDSGGKTLTYFPPK
;
A
#
# COMPACT_ATOMS: atom_id res chain seq x y z
N MET A 1 -64.95 -52.45 54.34
CA MET A 1 -63.52 -52.53 54.71
C MET A 1 -62.59 -52.62 53.47
N PHE A 2 -62.90 -51.91 52.37
CA PHE A 2 -62.23 -52.07 51.06
C PHE A 2 -61.68 -50.75 50.45
N SER A 3 -61.60 -49.66 51.22
CA SER A 3 -61.32 -48.32 50.68
C SER A 3 -59.91 -47.77 50.98
N LYS A 4 -59.16 -48.33 51.95
CA LYS A 4 -57.84 -47.82 52.34
C LYS A 4 -56.67 -48.49 51.58
N THR A 5 -56.77 -49.79 51.27
CA THR A 5 -55.72 -50.54 50.56
C THR A 5 -55.61 -50.15 49.08
N PHE A 6 -56.73 -49.84 48.42
CA PHE A 6 -56.75 -49.45 47.00
C PHE A 6 -56.15 -48.05 46.76
N ARG A 7 -56.32 -47.11 47.71
CA ARG A 7 -55.72 -45.77 47.64
C ARG A 7 -54.20 -45.80 47.80
N PHE A 8 -53.67 -46.71 48.61
CA PHE A 8 -52.22 -46.85 48.80
C PHE A 8 -51.53 -47.45 47.57
N SER A 9 -52.13 -48.48 46.95
CA SER A 9 -51.58 -49.04 45.70
C SER A 9 -51.66 -48.08 44.51
N PHE A 10 -52.71 -47.26 44.40
CA PHE A 10 -52.85 -46.28 43.32
C PHE A 10 -51.88 -45.10 43.46
N PHE A 11 -51.65 -44.61 44.69
CA PHE A 11 -50.62 -43.59 44.94
C PHE A 11 -49.19 -44.14 44.77
N PHE A 12 -48.94 -45.40 45.14
CA PHE A 12 -47.63 -46.04 44.91
C PHE A 12 -47.38 -46.28 43.43
N LEU A 13 -48.38 -46.70 42.65
CA LEU A 13 -48.28 -46.84 41.18
C LEU A 13 -48.08 -45.50 40.46
N LEU A 14 -48.73 -44.42 40.91
CA LEU A 14 -48.54 -43.07 40.37
C LEU A 14 -47.18 -42.46 40.74
N PHE A 15 -46.65 -42.75 41.93
CA PHE A 15 -45.30 -42.33 42.30
C PHE A 15 -44.21 -43.14 41.59
N VAL A 16 -44.39 -44.46 41.44
CA VAL A 16 -43.43 -45.31 40.73
C VAL A 16 -43.44 -45.00 39.21
N SER A 17 -44.60 -44.71 38.60
CA SER A 17 -44.64 -44.31 37.18
C SER A 17 -44.00 -42.94 36.91
N ALA A 18 -44.02 -42.01 37.89
CA ALA A 18 -43.32 -40.73 37.78
C ALA A 18 -41.78 -40.90 37.85
N PHE A 19 -41.27 -41.90 38.56
CA PHE A 19 -39.83 -42.24 38.56
C PHE A 19 -39.38 -42.98 37.29
N PHE A 20 -40.26 -43.71 36.61
CA PHE A 20 -39.96 -44.41 35.35
C PHE A 20 -40.22 -43.57 34.09
N ALA A 21 -40.80 -42.37 34.22
CA ALA A 21 -41.01 -41.43 33.11
C ALA A 21 -39.89 -40.37 32.98
N GLN A 22 -38.72 -40.58 33.59
CA GLN A 22 -37.51 -39.93 33.11
C GLN A 22 -37.12 -40.61 31.80
N GLU A 23 -37.56 -40.01 30.69
CA GLU A 23 -37.12 -40.38 29.35
C GLU A 23 -35.60 -40.50 29.37
N GLN A 24 -35.10 -41.74 29.23
CA GLN A 24 -33.69 -42.04 29.39
C GLN A 24 -32.94 -41.27 28.30
N VAL A 25 -32.25 -40.20 28.68
CA VAL A 25 -31.60 -39.30 27.72
C VAL A 25 -30.64 -40.12 26.88
N ARG A 26 -30.97 -40.26 25.59
CA ARG A 26 -30.26 -41.17 24.70
C ARG A 26 -28.82 -40.69 24.53
N LYS A 27 -27.87 -41.59 24.79
CA LYS A 27 -26.45 -41.37 24.52
C LYS A 27 -26.16 -41.43 23.02
N LEU A 28 -25.40 -40.48 22.52
CA LEU A 28 -24.97 -40.36 21.13
C LEU A 28 -23.53 -40.85 20.96
N ASN A 29 -23.19 -41.19 19.72
CA ASN A 29 -21.85 -41.58 19.31
C ASN A 29 -21.29 -40.55 18.32
N LEU A 30 -19.96 -40.44 18.21
CA LEU A 30 -19.34 -39.66 17.14
C LEU A 30 -19.54 -40.31 15.77
N ASN A 31 -19.58 -39.49 14.72
CA ASN A 31 -19.64 -39.93 13.33
C ASN A 31 -18.47 -40.84 12.96
N ASN A 32 -17.28 -40.51 13.47
CA ASN A 32 -16.05 -41.27 13.26
C ASN A 32 -15.98 -42.58 14.10
N GLY A 33 -16.97 -42.87 14.94
CA GLY A 33 -17.02 -44.07 15.78
C GLY A 33 -16.14 -44.04 17.04
N SER A 34 -15.49 -42.92 17.34
CA SER A 34 -14.73 -42.74 18.59
C SER A 34 -15.65 -42.53 19.80
N ASP A 35 -15.20 -42.97 20.97
CA ASP A 35 -15.92 -42.77 22.24
C ASP A 35 -15.74 -41.36 22.81
N LEU A 36 -14.70 -40.63 22.36
CA LEU A 36 -14.38 -39.27 22.79
C LEU A 36 -13.86 -38.42 21.61
N PRO A 37 -14.04 -37.08 21.66
CA PRO A 37 -13.40 -36.16 20.73
C PRO A 37 -11.88 -36.33 20.73
N LYS A 38 -11.27 -36.26 19.54
CA LYS A 38 -9.81 -36.47 19.37
C LYS A 38 -8.99 -35.19 19.47
N PHE A 39 -9.64 -34.04 19.52
CA PHE A 39 -8.97 -32.75 19.42
C PHE A 39 -9.04 -31.97 20.74
N LYS A 40 -7.93 -31.33 21.09
CA LYS A 40 -7.85 -30.36 22.18
C LYS A 40 -7.30 -29.04 21.65
N LEU A 41 -7.97 -27.95 21.98
CA LEU A 41 -7.45 -26.61 21.73
C LEU A 41 -6.11 -26.41 22.47
N PRO A 42 -5.13 -25.73 21.85
CA PRO A 42 -3.89 -25.37 22.53
C PRO A 42 -4.19 -24.40 23.68
N SER A 43 -3.47 -24.53 24.79
CA SER A 43 -3.57 -23.65 25.98
C SER A 43 -2.80 -22.32 25.79
N LEU A 44 -2.81 -21.78 24.57
CA LEU A 44 -2.11 -20.54 24.23
C LEU A 44 -3.03 -19.35 24.48
N ASN A 45 -2.48 -18.29 25.09
CA ASN A 45 -3.20 -17.03 25.29
C ASN A 45 -3.15 -16.11 24.07
N THR A 46 -2.14 -16.30 23.21
CA THR A 46 -1.83 -15.47 22.04
C THR A 46 -1.60 -16.36 20.83
N ALA A 47 -2.04 -15.89 19.67
CA ALA A 47 -1.79 -16.52 18.39
C ALA A 47 -0.27 -16.60 18.09
N PRO A 48 0.21 -17.65 17.42
CA PRO A 48 1.59 -17.75 16.98
C PRO A 48 1.90 -16.62 16.01
N THR A 49 3.18 -16.24 15.90
CA THR A 49 3.60 -15.12 15.05
C THR A 49 4.57 -15.53 13.93
N THR A 50 5.00 -16.78 13.95
CA THR A 50 5.90 -17.39 12.95
C THR A 50 5.25 -18.56 12.22
N TRP A 51 5.78 -18.91 11.04
CA TRP A 51 5.29 -20.05 10.27
C TRP A 51 5.54 -21.37 11.00
N GLU A 52 6.70 -21.51 11.64
CA GLU A 52 7.12 -22.70 12.38
C GLU A 52 6.20 -22.96 13.57
N GLU A 53 5.82 -21.92 14.33
CA GLU A 53 4.85 -22.03 15.42
C GLU A 53 3.46 -22.41 14.90
N LEU A 54 3.01 -21.77 13.82
CA LEU A 54 1.71 -22.06 13.19
C LEU A 54 1.59 -23.54 12.78
N GLN A 55 2.65 -24.11 12.21
CA GLN A 55 2.65 -25.52 11.78
C GLN A 55 2.45 -26.51 12.93
N ASN A 56 2.78 -26.11 14.15
CA ASN A 56 2.59 -26.93 15.34
C ASN A 56 1.21 -26.74 15.99
N ILE A 57 0.39 -25.82 15.48
CA ILE A 57 -0.99 -25.65 15.95
C ILE A 57 -1.87 -26.70 15.30
N PRO A 58 -2.58 -27.53 16.10
CA PRO A 58 -3.52 -28.47 15.53
C PRO A 58 -4.76 -27.68 15.08
N PHE A 59 -5.31 -28.01 13.91
CA PHE A 59 -6.56 -27.45 13.38
C PHE A 59 -7.64 -28.54 13.39
N PRO A 60 -8.76 -28.44 14.14
CA PRO A 60 -9.76 -29.48 14.12
C PRO A 60 -10.50 -29.51 12.80
N ALA A 61 -10.94 -30.71 12.45
CA ALA A 61 -11.92 -30.95 11.41
C ALA A 61 -13.31 -31.16 12.05
N GLU A 62 -14.36 -30.92 11.27
CA GLU A 62 -15.74 -31.16 11.72
C GLU A 62 -15.92 -32.59 12.25
N GLN A 63 -15.25 -33.57 11.61
CA GLN A 63 -15.38 -34.98 11.96
C GLN A 63 -14.84 -35.32 13.36
N ASP A 64 -14.05 -34.43 13.97
CA ASP A 64 -13.54 -34.61 15.33
C ASP A 64 -14.64 -34.44 16.39
N PHE A 65 -15.73 -33.73 16.04
CA PHE A 65 -16.82 -33.38 16.96
C PHE A 65 -18.22 -33.74 16.45
N ALA A 66 -18.36 -34.14 15.18
CA ALA A 66 -19.66 -34.42 14.58
C ALA A 66 -20.35 -35.66 15.22
N LEU A 67 -21.56 -35.48 15.74
CA LEU A 67 -22.37 -36.53 16.36
C LEU A 67 -23.30 -37.26 15.37
N LYS A 68 -23.51 -38.56 15.60
CA LYS A 68 -24.58 -39.37 14.99
C LYS A 68 -25.88 -39.11 15.72
N ILE A 69 -26.55 -38.01 15.37
CA ILE A 69 -27.77 -37.56 16.04
C ILE A 69 -29.04 -37.92 15.22
N PRO A 70 -30.15 -38.31 15.87
CA PRO A 70 -31.42 -38.53 15.18
C PRO A 70 -31.92 -37.29 14.42
N ASN A 71 -32.79 -37.52 13.43
CA ASN A 71 -33.41 -36.45 12.65
C ASN A 71 -34.60 -35.79 13.38
N ALA A 72 -34.41 -35.39 14.64
CA ALA A 72 -35.45 -34.80 15.47
C ALA A 72 -34.84 -33.79 16.47
N ALA A 73 -35.57 -32.72 16.78
CA ALA A 73 -35.16 -31.82 17.86
C ALA A 73 -35.25 -32.53 19.21
N GLY A 74 -34.37 -32.21 20.14
CA GLY A 74 -34.38 -32.84 21.46
C GLY A 74 -33.10 -32.66 22.27
N HIS A 75 -33.14 -33.29 23.46
CA HIS A 75 -32.02 -33.34 24.40
C HIS A 75 -31.38 -34.72 24.36
N TYR A 76 -30.06 -34.76 24.33
CA TYR A 76 -29.27 -35.99 24.25
C TYR A 76 -28.04 -35.91 25.16
N LEU A 77 -27.37 -37.04 25.37
CA LEU A 77 -26.07 -37.10 26.03
C LEU A 77 -24.98 -37.37 25.00
N GLY A 78 -23.92 -36.59 25.04
CA GLY A 78 -22.74 -36.81 24.23
C GLY A 78 -21.99 -38.10 24.62
N PRO A 79 -21.06 -38.56 23.76
CA PRO A 79 -20.19 -39.70 24.03
C PRO A 79 -19.42 -39.60 25.37
N ASP A 80 -19.03 -38.37 25.75
CA ASP A 80 -18.33 -38.01 26.98
C ASP A 80 -19.26 -37.81 28.19
N GLY A 81 -20.58 -37.90 27.98
CA GLY A 81 -21.61 -37.62 28.97
C GLY A 81 -22.00 -36.13 29.07
N GLY A 82 -21.48 -35.27 28.20
CA GLY A 82 -21.87 -33.86 28.09
C GLY A 82 -23.30 -33.68 27.57
N ALA A 83 -23.89 -32.51 27.79
CA ALA A 83 -25.26 -32.23 27.36
C ALA A 83 -25.30 -31.84 25.89
N VAL A 84 -26.21 -32.43 25.12
CA VAL A 84 -26.42 -32.10 23.70
C VAL A 84 -27.84 -31.58 23.51
N TYR A 85 -27.97 -30.42 22.90
CA TYR A 85 -29.24 -29.80 22.55
C TYR A 85 -29.34 -29.66 21.03
N GLN A 86 -30.34 -30.29 20.41
CA GLN A 86 -30.60 -30.16 18.98
C GLN A 86 -31.85 -29.30 18.74
N TRP A 87 -31.68 -28.19 18.03
CA TRP A 87 -32.78 -27.31 17.63
C TRP A 87 -33.52 -27.83 16.40
N SER A 88 -32.78 -28.34 15.43
CA SER A 88 -33.31 -28.88 14.17
C SER A 88 -32.31 -29.90 13.57
N PRO A 89 -32.70 -30.70 12.56
CA PRO A 89 -31.79 -31.59 11.85
C PRO A 89 -30.45 -30.95 11.48
N GLY A 90 -29.35 -31.47 12.03
CA GLY A 90 -28.00 -30.97 11.76
C GLY A 90 -27.59 -29.71 12.52
N PHE A 91 -28.51 -29.03 13.22
CA PHE A 91 -28.22 -27.87 14.07
C PHE A 91 -28.32 -28.23 15.55
N TYR A 92 -27.17 -28.32 16.22
CA TYR A 92 -27.09 -28.64 17.64
C TYR A 92 -25.94 -27.93 18.36
N ARG A 93 -26.04 -27.90 19.68
CA ARG A 93 -24.99 -27.51 20.62
C ARG A 93 -24.65 -28.70 21.52
N TRP A 94 -23.37 -28.90 21.79
CA TRP A 94 -22.85 -29.90 22.70
C TRP A 94 -21.96 -29.20 23.72
N ASP A 95 -22.38 -29.22 24.98
CA ASP A 95 -21.57 -28.79 26.12
C ASP A 95 -20.80 -30.01 26.63
N LEU A 96 -19.53 -30.12 26.25
CA LEU A 96 -18.65 -31.23 26.60
C LEU A 96 -18.30 -31.18 28.10
N LYS A 97 -18.06 -32.36 28.67
CA LYS A 97 -17.78 -32.52 30.11
C LYS A 97 -16.48 -31.85 30.55
N ASP A 98 -15.52 -31.72 29.65
CA ASP A 98 -14.23 -31.04 29.87
C ASP A 98 -14.25 -29.55 29.54
N GLY A 99 -15.45 -28.97 29.40
CA GLY A 99 -15.69 -27.52 29.32
C GLY A 99 -15.69 -26.92 27.92
N TYR A 100 -15.50 -27.71 26.86
CA TYR A 100 -15.70 -27.21 25.49
C TYR A 100 -17.18 -27.02 25.19
N ILE A 101 -17.49 -26.02 24.37
CA ILE A 101 -18.81 -25.83 23.78
C ILE A 101 -18.66 -25.95 22.27
N PHE A 102 -19.27 -27.00 21.69
CA PHE A 102 -19.32 -27.19 20.26
C PHE A 102 -20.71 -26.83 19.73
N ILE A 103 -20.79 -25.98 18.71
CA ILE A 103 -22.04 -25.60 18.06
C ILE A 103 -21.92 -25.93 16.59
N ARG A 104 -22.80 -26.78 16.08
CA ARG A 104 -22.88 -27.09 14.66
C ARG A 104 -24.15 -26.48 14.10
N ARG A 105 -24.05 -25.66 13.05
CA ARG A 105 -25.22 -25.10 12.33
C ARG A 105 -25.47 -25.81 11.01
N SER A 106 -24.40 -26.25 10.34
CA SER A 106 -24.45 -27.09 9.15
C SER A 106 -23.20 -28.00 9.10
N SER A 107 -22.98 -28.74 8.00
CA SER A 107 -21.73 -29.50 7.82
C SER A 107 -20.50 -28.60 7.78
N ASP A 108 -20.62 -27.42 7.17
CA ASP A 108 -19.49 -26.52 6.93
C ASP A 108 -19.45 -25.34 7.92
N GLU A 109 -20.57 -25.08 8.61
CA GLU A 109 -20.70 -24.03 9.62
C GLU A 109 -20.77 -24.61 11.03
N TRP A 110 -19.70 -24.41 11.79
CA TRP A 110 -19.61 -24.86 13.18
C TRP A 110 -18.66 -23.98 13.99
N GLY A 111 -18.78 -24.01 15.31
CA GLY A 111 -17.91 -23.32 16.25
C GLY A 111 -17.51 -24.21 17.41
N LEU A 112 -16.32 -23.96 17.95
CA LEU A 112 -15.78 -24.59 19.15
C LEU A 112 -15.26 -23.49 20.09
N ASP A 113 -15.64 -23.53 21.36
CA ASP A 113 -15.25 -22.53 22.36
C ASP A 113 -14.74 -23.23 23.63
N LYS A 114 -13.61 -22.77 24.17
CA LYS A 114 -13.13 -23.11 25.52
C LYS A 114 -12.20 -22.03 26.04
N GLU A 115 -12.44 -21.58 27.27
CA GLU A 115 -11.53 -20.66 27.99
C GLU A 115 -11.18 -19.39 27.17
N ASN A 116 -12.16 -18.84 26.45
CA ASN A 116 -12.02 -17.70 25.52
C ASN A 116 -11.22 -17.98 24.23
N THR A 117 -10.72 -19.20 24.03
CA THR A 117 -10.22 -19.65 22.72
C THR A 117 -11.37 -20.16 21.89
N LYS A 118 -11.58 -19.57 20.71
CA LYS A 118 -12.71 -19.86 19.83
C LYS A 118 -12.22 -20.27 18.46
N ILE A 119 -12.87 -21.26 17.86
CA ILE A 119 -12.75 -21.58 16.44
C ILE A 119 -14.13 -21.41 15.83
N TYR A 120 -14.21 -20.71 14.71
CA TYR A 120 -15.40 -20.65 13.90
C TYR A 120 -15.08 -21.08 12.46
N SER A 121 -15.83 -22.04 11.94
CA SER A 121 -15.81 -22.47 10.54
C SER A 121 -16.98 -21.86 9.80
N PHE A 122 -16.71 -21.22 8.67
CA PHE A 122 -17.71 -20.60 7.81
C PHE A 122 -18.22 -21.58 6.75
N PRO A 123 -19.46 -21.41 6.26
CA PRO A 123 -19.94 -22.14 5.09
C PRO A 123 -19.00 -22.00 3.90
N LYS A 124 -18.87 -23.06 3.10
CA LYS A 124 -18.07 -23.02 1.87
C LYS A 124 -18.64 -21.99 0.90
N LYS A 125 -17.75 -21.20 0.28
CA LYS A 125 -18.10 -20.20 -0.74
C LYS A 125 -18.43 -20.81 -2.11
N CYS A 126 -17.91 -22.00 -2.40
CA CYS A 126 -18.13 -22.68 -3.68
C CYS A 126 -18.18 -24.21 -3.53
N PRO A 127 -18.77 -24.94 -4.49
CA PRO A 127 -18.64 -26.39 -4.57
C PRO A 127 -17.17 -26.82 -4.67
N GLY A 128 -16.71 -27.67 -3.73
CA GLY A 128 -15.32 -28.16 -3.70
C GLY A 128 -14.31 -27.25 -2.99
N CYS A 129 -14.69 -26.02 -2.62
CA CYS A 129 -13.87 -25.14 -1.78
C CYS A 129 -13.65 -25.75 -0.38
N GLN A 130 -12.53 -25.40 0.26
CA GLN A 130 -12.36 -25.68 1.69
C GLN A 130 -13.09 -24.61 2.51
N SER A 131 -13.66 -25.00 3.66
CA SER A 131 -14.29 -24.05 4.58
C SER A 131 -13.24 -23.14 5.22
N GLU A 132 -13.52 -21.84 5.24
CA GLU A 132 -12.69 -20.87 5.93
C GLU A 132 -12.87 -21.02 7.44
N LYS A 133 -11.80 -20.77 8.20
CA LYS A 133 -11.84 -20.87 9.66
C LYS A 133 -11.17 -19.68 10.30
N VAL A 134 -11.69 -19.21 11.42
CA VAL A 134 -11.06 -18.19 12.26
C VAL A 134 -10.83 -18.76 13.64
N TYR A 135 -9.59 -18.68 14.10
CA TYR A 135 -9.15 -19.05 15.43
C TYR A 135 -8.93 -17.75 16.19
N THR A 136 -9.62 -17.56 17.30
CA THR A 136 -9.50 -16.41 18.16
C THR A 136 -8.92 -16.85 19.49
N PHE A 137 -7.85 -16.19 19.93
CA PHE A 137 -7.17 -16.46 21.18
C PHE A 137 -7.66 -15.50 22.28
N PRO A 138 -7.40 -15.80 23.58
CA PRO A 138 -7.88 -15.02 24.71
C PRO A 138 -7.52 -13.52 24.69
N ASP A 139 -6.36 -13.13 24.14
CA ASP A 139 -5.96 -11.72 24.00
C ASP A 139 -6.62 -10.99 22.81
N GLY A 140 -7.43 -11.70 22.02
CA GLY A 140 -8.11 -11.20 20.84
C GLY A 140 -7.29 -11.30 19.54
N SER A 141 -6.06 -11.80 19.59
CA SER A 141 -5.31 -12.18 18.38
C SER A 141 -5.99 -13.36 17.67
N GLN A 142 -5.81 -13.44 16.36
CA GLN A 142 -6.52 -14.39 15.51
C GLN A 142 -5.65 -14.98 14.40
N ILE A 143 -5.95 -16.23 14.03
CA ILE A 143 -5.50 -16.84 12.79
C ILE A 143 -6.72 -17.13 11.92
N ALA A 144 -6.78 -16.50 10.75
CA ALA A 144 -7.76 -16.84 9.72
C ALA A 144 -7.12 -17.77 8.68
N ALA A 145 -7.71 -18.96 8.51
CA ALA A 145 -7.46 -19.82 7.36
C ALA A 145 -8.45 -19.42 6.25
N ALA A 146 -8.01 -18.57 5.34
CA ALA A 146 -8.81 -17.97 4.27
C ALA A 146 -8.63 -18.72 2.96
N PHE A 147 -9.71 -18.94 2.21
CA PHE A 147 -9.65 -19.68 0.96
C PHE A 147 -9.25 -18.75 -0.18
N HIS A 148 -8.11 -19.05 -0.81
CA HIS A 148 -7.63 -18.34 -1.99
C HIS A 148 -8.12 -19.06 -3.26
N GLU A 149 -9.21 -18.56 -3.83
CA GLU A 149 -9.86 -19.08 -5.04
C GLU A 149 -8.90 -19.29 -6.21
N VAL A 150 -7.96 -18.37 -6.44
CA VAL A 150 -7.01 -18.48 -7.57
C VAL A 150 -6.08 -19.68 -7.41
N SER A 151 -5.63 -19.95 -6.19
CA SER A 151 -4.68 -21.04 -5.91
C SER A 151 -5.37 -22.36 -5.54
N GLY A 152 -6.66 -22.31 -5.16
CA GLY A 152 -7.42 -23.45 -4.64
C GLY A 152 -6.98 -23.92 -3.26
N LYS A 153 -6.30 -23.07 -2.47
CA LYS A 153 -5.70 -23.44 -1.17
C LYS A 153 -6.11 -22.48 -0.06
N LEU A 154 -5.96 -22.94 1.18
CA LEU A 154 -6.05 -22.07 2.35
C LEU A 154 -4.74 -21.31 2.54
N GLU A 155 -4.83 -20.01 2.72
CA GLU A 155 -3.75 -19.16 3.22
C GLU A 155 -4.04 -18.80 4.67
N TYR A 156 -2.99 -18.68 5.47
CA TYR A 156 -3.11 -18.37 6.89
C TYR A 156 -2.73 -16.92 7.12
N LEU A 157 -3.62 -16.20 7.80
CA LEU A 157 -3.55 -14.76 8.01
C LEU A 157 -3.59 -14.49 9.51
N TYR A 158 -2.66 -13.68 10.00
CA TYR A 158 -2.63 -13.20 11.37
C TYR A 158 -3.38 -11.88 11.49
N ASN A 159 -4.20 -11.74 12.52
CA ASN A 159 -4.86 -10.49 12.90
C ASN A 159 -4.68 -10.25 14.39
N HIS A 160 -4.21 -9.07 14.78
CA HIS A 160 -4.37 -8.56 16.13
C HIS A 160 -4.88 -7.13 16.08
N PRO A 161 -6.21 -6.94 16.05
CA PRO A 161 -6.80 -5.63 15.78
C PRO A 161 -6.41 -4.56 16.82
N ASN A 162 -6.37 -4.92 18.10
CA ASN A 162 -5.95 -4.02 19.18
C ASN A 162 -4.51 -3.51 19.02
N GLU A 163 -3.62 -4.35 18.48
CA GLU A 163 -2.22 -3.99 18.20
C GLU A 163 -1.99 -3.53 16.75
N LYS A 164 -3.06 -3.41 15.95
CA LYS A 164 -3.03 -3.05 14.53
C LYS A 164 -2.04 -3.90 13.72
N THR A 165 -1.86 -5.16 14.11
CA THR A 165 -0.87 -6.06 13.49
C THR A 165 -1.57 -7.06 12.59
N TYR A 166 -1.19 -7.03 11.31
CA TYR A 166 -1.79 -7.84 10.25
C TYR A 166 -0.69 -8.33 9.33
N PHE A 167 -0.62 -9.65 9.10
CA PHE A 167 0.32 -10.22 8.14
C PHE A 167 -0.13 -11.59 7.67
N ARG A 168 0.35 -12.00 6.50
CA ARG A 168 0.22 -13.37 6.01
C ARG A 168 1.35 -14.24 6.54
N PHE A 169 1.01 -15.44 7.01
CA PHE A 169 2.01 -16.47 7.28
C PHE A 169 2.54 -17.06 5.98
N TYR A 170 3.83 -17.27 5.89
CA TYR A 170 4.46 -17.83 4.71
C TYR A 170 5.68 -18.66 5.10
N LYS A 171 5.96 -19.71 4.32
CA LYS A 171 7.17 -20.49 4.48
C LYS A 171 8.38 -19.65 4.01
N PRO A 172 9.49 -19.59 4.77
CA PRO A 172 10.70 -18.90 4.32
C PRO A 172 11.15 -19.33 2.92
N GLY A 173 11.51 -18.36 2.07
CA GLY A 173 11.91 -18.59 0.67
C GLY A 173 10.77 -18.89 -0.30
N ARG A 174 9.49 -18.77 0.13
CA ARG A 174 8.33 -19.01 -0.75
C ARG A 174 8.22 -18.02 -1.91
N TYR A 175 8.64 -16.77 -1.71
CA TYR A 175 8.39 -15.67 -2.65
C TYR A 175 9.65 -15.04 -3.24
N GLY A 176 10.84 -15.56 -2.92
CA GLY A 176 12.10 -15.05 -3.44
C GLY A 176 13.29 -15.88 -2.97
N LYS A 177 14.45 -15.69 -3.62
CA LYS A 177 15.71 -16.35 -3.24
C LYS A 177 16.40 -15.64 -2.06
N ILE A 178 16.14 -14.36 -1.90
CA ILE A 178 16.67 -13.52 -0.82
C ILE A 178 15.52 -13.17 0.12
N SER A 179 15.79 -13.28 1.42
CA SER A 179 14.92 -12.80 2.49
C SER A 179 15.70 -11.78 3.30
N GLU A 180 15.19 -10.55 3.38
CA GLU A 180 15.79 -9.47 4.16
C GLU A 180 14.75 -8.84 5.07
N GLN A 181 15.08 -8.73 6.36
CA GLN A 181 14.26 -8.02 7.33
C GLN A 181 14.88 -6.66 7.64
N LYS A 182 14.11 -5.60 7.46
CA LYS A 182 14.52 -4.23 7.78
C LYS A 182 13.35 -3.47 8.39
N ASP A 183 13.54 -3.02 9.62
CA ASP A 183 12.48 -2.45 10.46
C ASP A 183 11.24 -3.35 10.55
N ARG A 184 10.12 -2.91 9.98
CA ARG A 184 8.84 -3.64 9.94
C ARG A 184 8.66 -4.50 8.68
N PHE A 185 9.59 -4.44 7.75
CA PHE A 185 9.46 -5.06 6.43
C PHE A 185 10.20 -6.37 6.37
N ASP A 186 9.54 -7.37 5.78
CA ASP A 186 10.11 -8.66 5.42
C ASP A 186 10.07 -8.79 3.91
N PHE A 187 11.20 -8.49 3.27
CA PHE A 187 11.35 -8.50 1.82
C PHE A 187 11.67 -9.90 1.33
N GLN A 188 10.92 -10.38 0.35
CA GLN A 188 11.16 -11.63 -0.37
C GLN A 188 11.34 -11.30 -1.85
N PHE A 189 12.56 -11.48 -2.36
CA PHE A 189 12.91 -11.00 -3.70
C PHE A 189 14.03 -11.81 -4.36
N ASP A 190 14.24 -11.60 -5.65
CA ASP A 190 15.37 -12.15 -6.40
C ASP A 190 16.51 -11.12 -6.48
N PRO A 191 17.78 -11.55 -6.65
CA PRO A 191 18.94 -10.64 -6.68
C PRO A 191 18.83 -9.45 -7.65
N ARG A 192 18.00 -9.56 -8.69
CA ARG A 192 17.78 -8.49 -9.66
C ARG A 192 16.99 -7.30 -9.09
N ASP A 193 16.21 -7.49 -8.03
CA ASP A 193 15.42 -6.43 -7.39
C ASP A 193 16.17 -5.73 -6.25
N SER A 194 17.41 -6.16 -5.95
CA SER A 194 18.20 -5.68 -4.81
C SER A 194 18.38 -4.16 -4.80
N LEU A 195 18.66 -3.55 -5.96
CA LEU A 195 18.83 -2.10 -6.06
C LEU A 195 17.55 -1.36 -5.64
N PHE A 196 16.39 -1.84 -6.07
CA PHE A 196 15.10 -1.23 -5.74
C PHE A 196 14.82 -1.28 -4.23
N ILE A 197 15.11 -2.41 -3.61
CA ILE A 197 14.87 -2.64 -2.18
C ILE A 197 15.86 -1.84 -1.33
N HIS A 198 17.14 -1.85 -1.68
CA HIS A 198 18.15 -1.06 -0.97
C HIS A 198 17.88 0.44 -1.12
N ALA A 199 17.47 0.91 -2.30
CA ALA A 199 17.09 2.31 -2.49
C ALA A 199 15.94 2.75 -1.58
N PHE A 200 14.92 1.89 -1.39
CA PHE A 200 13.82 2.17 -0.47
C PHE A 200 14.30 2.15 0.99
N THR A 201 14.98 1.08 1.39
CA THR A 201 15.33 0.86 2.78
C THR A 201 16.46 1.76 3.28
N GLU A 202 17.27 2.35 2.40
CA GLU A 202 18.28 3.36 2.72
C GLU A 202 17.78 4.80 2.53
N SER A 203 16.53 4.97 2.07
CA SER A 203 15.98 6.31 1.88
C SER A 203 15.79 7.04 3.21
N LYS A 204 16.29 8.28 3.27
CA LYS A 204 16.12 9.16 4.44
C LYS A 204 14.68 9.65 4.60
N THR A 205 13.90 9.67 3.53
CA THR A 205 12.51 10.15 3.52
C THR A 205 11.52 9.13 4.09
N THR A 206 11.91 7.87 4.26
CA THR A 206 11.05 6.81 4.80
C THR A 206 10.51 7.15 6.18
N THR A 207 11.35 7.75 7.03
CA THR A 207 10.92 8.18 8.37
C THR A 207 9.92 9.32 8.30
N ASP A 208 10.15 10.31 7.42
CA ASP A 208 9.25 11.45 7.25
C ASP A 208 7.90 11.03 6.67
N PHE A 209 7.89 10.06 5.74
CA PHE A 209 6.67 9.45 5.22
C PHE A 209 5.79 8.87 6.34
N PHE A 210 6.33 7.98 7.19
CA PHE A 210 5.55 7.38 8.27
C PHE A 210 5.09 8.42 9.29
N LYS A 211 5.98 9.34 9.68
CA LYS A 211 5.65 10.41 10.61
C LYS A 211 4.52 11.28 10.09
N LYS A 212 4.52 11.60 8.79
CA LYS A 212 3.47 12.40 8.15
C LYS A 212 2.16 11.62 8.02
N ALA A 213 2.23 10.35 7.58
CA ALA A 213 1.07 9.47 7.46
C ALA A 213 0.33 9.31 8.80
N GLU A 214 1.08 9.07 9.87
CA GLU A 214 0.53 8.92 11.22
C GLU A 214 -0.01 10.25 11.76
N LYS A 215 0.78 11.33 11.73
CA LYS A 215 0.41 12.60 12.34
C LYS A 215 -0.81 13.25 11.69
N ASP A 216 -0.89 13.22 10.37
CA ASP A 216 -1.89 14.00 9.63
C ASP A 216 -3.12 13.17 9.25
N PHE A 217 -2.99 11.85 9.15
CA PHE A 217 -4.05 10.96 8.66
C PHE A 217 -4.35 9.78 9.60
N GLU A 218 -3.62 9.61 10.71
CA GLU A 218 -3.71 8.44 11.61
C GLU A 218 -3.52 7.11 10.87
N LEU A 219 -2.74 7.13 9.80
CA LEU A 219 -2.38 5.96 9.02
C LEU A 219 -1.14 5.33 9.63
N ILE A 220 -1.34 4.17 10.26
CA ILE A 220 -0.30 3.43 10.96
C ILE A 220 -0.17 2.06 10.28
N PRO A 221 1.03 1.66 9.83
CA PRO A 221 1.24 0.35 9.24
C PRO A 221 1.26 -0.73 10.30
N SER A 222 1.06 -1.98 9.87
CA SER A 222 1.37 -3.15 10.70
C SER A 222 2.82 -3.10 11.19
N SER A 223 3.05 -3.69 12.36
CA SER A 223 4.41 -3.89 12.92
C SER A 223 5.24 -4.89 12.11
N LYS A 224 4.59 -5.70 11.27
CA LYS A 224 5.20 -6.67 10.35
C LYS A 224 4.50 -6.65 9.00
N ILE A 225 5.24 -6.45 7.93
CA ILE A 225 4.73 -6.33 6.55
C ILE A 225 5.57 -7.22 5.64
N LEU A 226 4.95 -8.26 5.07
CA LEU A 226 5.54 -9.02 3.98
C LEU A 226 5.52 -8.19 2.70
N VAL A 227 6.67 -8.09 2.03
CA VAL A 227 6.80 -7.45 0.72
C VAL A 227 7.40 -8.47 -0.26
N ALA A 228 6.61 -8.92 -1.22
CA ALA A 228 7.00 -9.98 -2.15
C ALA A 228 7.15 -9.46 -3.59
N PHE A 229 8.26 -9.81 -4.24
CA PHE A 229 8.54 -9.43 -5.63
C PHE A 229 8.37 -10.65 -6.55
N PHE A 230 7.53 -10.49 -7.57
CA PHE A 230 7.16 -11.55 -8.50
C PHE A 230 7.62 -11.22 -9.92
N HIS A 231 7.93 -12.27 -10.66
CA HIS A 231 8.34 -12.18 -12.07
C HIS A 231 7.45 -13.03 -12.98
N ASP A 232 6.54 -13.80 -12.39
CA ASP A 232 5.53 -14.57 -13.09
C ASP A 232 4.14 -14.14 -12.65
N THR A 233 3.26 -13.98 -13.64
CA THR A 233 1.87 -13.55 -13.43
C THR A 233 1.09 -14.51 -12.53
N LYS A 234 1.41 -15.82 -12.56
CA LYS A 234 0.66 -16.81 -11.80
C LYS A 234 0.88 -16.61 -10.30
N ALA A 235 2.12 -16.54 -9.83
CA ALA A 235 2.44 -16.35 -8.43
C ALA A 235 1.92 -15.00 -7.91
N PHE A 236 1.97 -13.96 -8.73
CA PHE A 236 1.38 -12.66 -8.38
C PHE A 236 -0.14 -12.72 -8.21
N ARG A 237 -0.86 -13.39 -9.12
CA ARG A 237 -2.31 -13.61 -8.99
C ARG A 237 -2.66 -14.48 -7.79
N ASP A 238 -1.88 -15.53 -7.54
CA ASP A 238 -2.06 -16.43 -6.40
C ASP A 238 -1.87 -15.67 -5.07
N PHE A 239 -0.84 -14.80 -4.99
CA PHE A 239 -0.58 -13.97 -3.82
C PHE A 239 -1.74 -13.01 -3.53
N ASN A 240 -2.21 -12.31 -4.56
CA ASN A 240 -3.26 -11.30 -4.42
C ASN A 240 -4.67 -11.90 -4.38
N ASN A 241 -4.82 -13.19 -4.68
CA ASN A 241 -6.12 -13.85 -4.89
C ASN A 241 -6.99 -13.13 -5.95
N LEU A 242 -6.37 -12.69 -7.06
CA LEU A 242 -7.04 -11.98 -8.13
C LEU A 242 -6.74 -12.60 -9.50
N ALA A 243 -7.66 -13.42 -10.03
CA ALA A 243 -7.45 -14.15 -11.29
C ALA A 243 -7.19 -13.23 -12.51
N GLY A 244 -7.79 -12.04 -12.52
CA GLY A 244 -7.66 -11.05 -13.59
C GLY A 244 -6.47 -10.10 -13.47
N ALA A 245 -5.67 -10.18 -12.40
CA ALA A 245 -4.58 -9.22 -12.19
C ALA A 245 -3.49 -9.37 -13.26
N THR A 246 -3.06 -8.26 -13.84
CA THR A 246 -1.85 -8.19 -14.68
C THR A 246 -0.62 -8.14 -13.79
N CYS A 247 0.46 -8.79 -14.21
CA CYS A 247 1.76 -8.69 -13.55
C CYS A 247 2.42 -7.38 -13.96
N THR A 248 2.00 -6.28 -13.34
CA THR A 248 2.53 -4.94 -13.59
C THR A 248 2.31 -4.10 -12.35
N GLY A 249 3.36 -3.47 -11.83
CA GLY A 249 3.28 -2.55 -10.70
C GLY A 249 3.13 -3.24 -9.34
N GLY A 250 2.52 -2.53 -8.39
CA GLY A 250 2.35 -2.94 -7.00
C GLY A 250 0.90 -3.26 -6.64
N ARG A 251 0.72 -3.99 -5.53
CA ARG A 251 -0.55 -4.17 -4.83
C ARG A 251 -0.34 -4.26 -3.32
N GLY A 252 -0.90 -3.31 -2.58
CA GLY A 252 -0.90 -3.23 -1.13
C GLY A 252 -2.17 -3.83 -0.55
N GLY A 253 -2.01 -4.87 0.27
CA GLY A 253 -3.07 -5.49 1.05
C GLY A 253 -2.81 -5.38 2.54
N ILE A 254 -3.85 -5.52 3.35
CA ILE A 254 -3.74 -5.56 4.82
C ILE A 254 -2.81 -6.67 5.32
N TYR A 255 -2.65 -7.76 4.55
CA TYR A 255 -1.82 -8.91 4.92
C TYR A 255 -0.44 -8.95 4.24
N GLY A 256 -0.12 -7.98 3.39
CA GLY A 256 1.15 -7.93 2.68
C GLY A 256 1.08 -7.12 1.38
N ILE A 257 2.25 -6.81 0.85
CA ILE A 257 2.45 -6.03 -0.36
C ILE A 257 3.10 -6.94 -1.41
N SER A 258 2.70 -6.80 -2.66
CA SER A 258 3.35 -7.49 -3.77
C SER A 258 3.69 -6.55 -4.91
N PHE A 259 4.79 -6.86 -5.60
CA PHE A 259 5.20 -6.19 -6.82
C PHE A 259 5.36 -7.21 -7.93
N CYS A 260 5.04 -6.83 -9.16
CA CYS A 260 5.25 -7.67 -10.33
C CYS A 260 5.70 -6.83 -11.51
N ASP A 261 6.72 -7.32 -12.21
CA ASP A 261 7.27 -6.67 -13.39
C ASP A 261 7.43 -5.15 -13.21
N LEU A 262 8.39 -4.76 -12.36
CA LEU A 262 8.80 -3.36 -12.18
C LEU A 262 9.37 -2.73 -13.47
N THR A 263 9.36 -3.46 -14.59
CA THR A 263 9.97 -3.10 -15.87
C THR A 263 9.40 -1.86 -16.59
N PRO A 264 8.21 -1.28 -16.25
CA PRO A 264 7.88 0.08 -16.66
C PRO A 264 8.90 1.13 -16.18
N GLU A 265 9.60 0.84 -15.08
CA GLU A 265 10.68 1.66 -14.50
C GLU A 265 12.04 1.24 -15.08
N LYS A 266 12.16 1.37 -16.42
CA LYS A 266 13.14 0.80 -17.38
C LYS A 266 14.64 0.73 -17.04
N ASP A 267 15.10 1.17 -15.88
CA ASP A 267 16.52 1.28 -15.57
C ASP A 267 16.86 0.62 -14.22
N ILE A 268 16.56 -0.68 -14.06
CA ILE A 268 17.18 -1.46 -12.99
C ILE A 268 18.65 -1.66 -13.36
N PHE A 269 19.48 -0.70 -12.97
CA PHE A 269 20.93 -0.82 -13.08
C PHE A 269 21.42 -1.91 -12.13
N LYS A 270 22.55 -2.53 -12.48
CA LYS A 270 23.30 -3.27 -11.47
C LYS A 270 23.80 -2.26 -10.44
N GLU A 271 23.59 -2.57 -9.17
CA GLU A 271 24.08 -1.76 -8.06
C GLU A 271 25.61 -1.59 -8.16
N ASP A 272 26.04 -0.33 -8.20
CA ASP A 272 27.45 0.02 -8.31
C ASP A 272 28.14 -0.10 -6.94
N GLN A 273 29.45 -0.41 -6.96
CA GLN A 273 30.25 -0.53 -5.75
C GLN A 273 30.82 0.83 -5.30
N ASP A 274 30.90 1.81 -6.21
CA ASP A 274 31.28 3.19 -5.88
C ASP A 274 30.17 3.86 -5.03
N PRO A 275 30.45 4.28 -3.79
CA PRO A 275 29.45 4.83 -2.89
C PRO A 275 28.70 6.06 -3.43
N GLU A 276 29.36 6.91 -4.22
CA GLU A 276 28.72 8.12 -4.77
C GLU A 276 27.79 7.77 -5.94
N ILE A 277 28.18 6.80 -6.78
CA ILE A 277 27.32 6.28 -7.85
C ILE A 277 26.12 5.57 -7.26
N ARG A 278 26.33 4.74 -6.23
CA ARG A 278 25.26 4.01 -5.56
C ARG A 278 24.24 4.96 -4.92
N LYS A 279 24.72 6.01 -4.24
CA LYS A 279 23.87 7.07 -3.68
C LYS A 279 23.04 7.76 -4.77
N HIS A 280 23.63 8.01 -5.94
CA HIS A 280 22.90 8.53 -7.09
C HIS A 280 21.84 7.53 -7.59
N GLN A 281 22.21 6.27 -7.79
CA GLN A 281 21.29 5.20 -8.21
C GLN A 281 20.09 5.12 -7.26
N TYR A 282 20.30 5.11 -5.95
CA TYR A 282 19.21 5.10 -4.96
C TYR A 282 18.31 6.33 -5.05
N SER A 283 18.88 7.54 -5.19
CA SER A 283 18.09 8.78 -5.29
C SER A 283 17.20 8.83 -6.55
N ASN A 284 17.62 8.11 -7.60
CA ASN A 284 16.90 8.06 -8.86
C ASN A 284 16.00 6.84 -9.00
N GLN A 285 16.22 5.81 -8.20
CA GLN A 285 15.41 4.60 -8.25
C GLN A 285 13.95 4.90 -7.91
N PRO A 286 13.00 4.44 -8.74
CA PRO A 286 11.60 4.77 -8.59
C PRO A 286 10.81 4.11 -7.46
N VAL A 287 11.24 4.31 -6.22
CA VAL A 287 10.63 3.70 -5.03
C VAL A 287 9.26 4.29 -4.61
N TYR A 288 8.61 5.14 -5.42
CA TYR A 288 7.31 5.80 -5.06
C TYR A 288 6.27 4.74 -4.86
N MET A 289 6.31 3.72 -5.71
CA MET A 289 5.33 2.65 -5.73
C MET A 289 5.36 1.88 -4.40
N VAL A 290 6.51 1.79 -3.74
CA VAL A 290 6.59 1.19 -2.39
C VAL A 290 5.79 2.02 -1.39
N TYR A 291 5.99 3.33 -1.35
CA TYR A 291 5.22 4.22 -0.47
C TYR A 291 3.72 4.23 -0.80
N HIS A 292 3.39 4.15 -2.09
CA HIS A 292 2.02 4.05 -2.57
C HIS A 292 1.33 2.78 -2.03
N GLU A 293 1.94 1.61 -2.23
CA GLU A 293 1.34 0.35 -1.75
C GLU A 293 1.34 0.22 -0.21
N ILE A 294 2.35 0.78 0.46
CA ILE A 294 2.33 0.89 1.94
C ILE A 294 1.14 1.75 2.38
N THR A 295 0.80 2.80 1.63
CA THR A 295 -0.38 3.61 1.92
C THR A 295 -1.66 2.81 1.79
N HIS A 296 -1.82 1.97 0.76
CA HIS A 296 -2.95 1.05 0.66
C HIS A 296 -3.04 0.06 1.83
N HIS A 297 -1.90 -0.46 2.29
CA HIS A 297 -1.85 -1.29 3.49
C HIS A 297 -2.36 -0.53 4.73
N MET A 298 -1.87 0.69 4.98
CA MET A 298 -2.33 1.53 6.11
C MET A 298 -3.81 1.92 6.00
N GLN A 299 -4.27 2.23 4.79
CA GLN A 299 -5.66 2.56 4.47
C GLN A 299 -6.61 1.42 4.88
N GLN A 300 -6.26 0.17 4.53
CA GLN A 300 -7.06 -1.01 4.89
C GLN A 300 -7.07 -1.24 6.40
N ILE A 301 -5.91 -1.11 7.08
CA ILE A 301 -5.83 -1.17 8.55
C ILE A 301 -6.72 -0.11 9.20
N ARG A 302 -6.72 1.12 8.68
CA ARG A 302 -7.54 2.22 9.21
C ARG A 302 -9.03 1.91 9.06
N CYS A 303 -9.47 1.49 7.87
CA CYS A 303 -10.86 1.13 7.64
C CYS A 303 -11.29 -0.06 8.52
N GLU A 304 -10.46 -1.10 8.64
CA GLU A 304 -10.75 -2.25 9.50
C GLU A 304 -10.97 -1.79 10.95
N ASN A 305 -10.04 -1.00 11.49
CA ASN A 305 -10.13 -0.49 12.86
C ASN A 305 -11.37 0.36 13.14
N LEU A 306 -11.82 1.17 12.16
CA LEU A 306 -13.02 1.98 12.31
C LEU A 306 -14.30 1.14 12.39
N ARG A 307 -14.28 -0.08 11.83
CA ARG A 307 -15.45 -0.95 11.69
C ARG A 307 -15.49 -2.06 12.74
N ILE A 308 -14.43 -2.26 13.53
CA ILE A 308 -14.41 -3.22 14.66
C ILE A 308 -15.62 -2.97 15.57
N GLY A 309 -16.37 -4.04 15.86
CA GLY A 309 -17.56 -3.98 16.71
C GLY A 309 -18.80 -3.35 16.05
N LYS A 310 -18.73 -2.97 14.76
CA LYS A 310 -19.83 -2.33 14.02
C LYS A 310 -20.36 -3.23 12.88
N GLU A 311 -20.89 -4.39 13.24
CA GLU A 311 -21.33 -5.46 12.31
C GLU A 311 -22.44 -5.06 11.32
N LYS A 312 -23.10 -3.90 11.50
CA LYS A 312 -24.24 -3.44 10.67
C LYS A 312 -23.92 -2.28 9.74
N LEU A 313 -22.66 -1.93 9.55
CA LEU A 313 -22.30 -0.84 8.64
C LEU A 313 -22.49 -1.25 7.17
N PRO A 314 -22.91 -0.33 6.30
CA PRO A 314 -22.94 -0.56 4.85
C PRO A 314 -21.57 -1.00 4.32
N PRO A 315 -21.53 -1.71 3.18
CA PRO A 315 -20.28 -2.00 2.47
C PRO A 315 -19.49 -0.72 2.19
N ILE A 316 -18.16 -0.81 2.27
CA ILE A 316 -17.28 0.29 1.89
C ILE A 316 -17.45 0.54 0.38
N SER A 317 -17.75 1.78 0.00
CA SER A 317 -17.86 2.20 -1.39
C SER A 317 -17.07 3.49 -1.58
N GLN A 318 -15.80 3.34 -1.96
CA GLN A 318 -14.88 4.44 -2.22
C GLN A 318 -14.58 4.52 -3.73
N PRO A 319 -14.67 5.70 -4.35
CA PRO A 319 -14.32 5.84 -5.76
C PRO A 319 -12.81 5.71 -5.95
N SER A 320 -12.38 5.20 -7.11
CA SER A 320 -10.96 4.95 -7.40
C SER A 320 -10.08 6.19 -7.27
N TRP A 321 -10.59 7.38 -7.64
CA TRP A 321 -9.82 8.62 -7.47
C TRP A 321 -9.52 8.93 -6.00
N LEU A 322 -10.38 8.52 -5.06
CA LEU A 322 -10.11 8.70 -3.63
C LEU A 322 -9.08 7.68 -3.15
N VAL A 323 -9.24 6.40 -3.50
CA VAL A 323 -8.36 5.31 -3.05
C VAL A 323 -6.94 5.49 -3.59
N GLU A 324 -6.80 5.54 -4.93
CA GLU A 324 -5.52 5.69 -5.62
C GLU A 324 -4.94 7.08 -5.36
N GLY A 325 -5.78 8.13 -5.42
CA GLY A 325 -5.34 9.50 -5.17
C GLY A 325 -4.75 9.68 -3.78
N HIS A 326 -5.34 9.05 -2.76
CA HIS A 326 -4.86 9.15 -1.38
C HIS A 326 -3.52 8.44 -1.20
N ALA A 327 -3.35 7.29 -1.85
CA ALA A 327 -2.07 6.62 -1.90
C ALA A 327 -1.00 7.48 -2.59
N GLU A 328 -1.30 8.07 -3.74
CA GLU A 328 -0.37 8.96 -4.47
C GLU A 328 -0.02 10.22 -3.66
N PHE A 329 -1.03 10.85 -3.04
CA PHE A 329 -0.86 12.07 -2.27
C PHE A 329 -0.01 11.86 -1.02
N ILE A 330 -0.08 10.70 -0.36
CA ILE A 330 0.77 10.41 0.79
C ILE A 330 2.15 9.92 0.32
N ALA A 331 2.22 9.13 -0.75
CA ALA A 331 3.48 8.63 -1.30
C ALA A 331 4.46 9.75 -1.66
N GLN A 332 3.96 10.94 -2.04
CA GLN A 332 4.81 12.10 -2.31
C GLN A 332 5.69 12.49 -1.13
N TYR A 333 5.30 12.23 0.13
CA TYR A 333 6.14 12.55 1.29
C TYR A 333 7.33 11.58 1.42
N GLY A 334 7.17 10.35 0.92
CA GLY A 334 8.27 9.39 0.80
C GLY A 334 9.15 9.66 -0.41
N TRP A 335 8.62 10.34 -1.44
CA TRP A 335 9.42 10.75 -2.59
C TRP A 335 8.95 12.09 -3.18
N PRO A 336 9.47 13.22 -2.67
CA PRO A 336 8.96 14.56 -2.98
C PRO A 336 8.90 14.91 -4.47
N LYS A 337 9.86 14.41 -5.26
CA LYS A 337 9.92 14.68 -6.70
C LYS A 337 8.71 14.15 -7.48
N PHE A 338 8.00 13.19 -6.92
CA PHE A 338 6.76 12.64 -7.49
C PHE A 338 5.66 13.70 -7.67
N LYS A 339 5.60 14.70 -6.77
CA LYS A 339 4.67 15.83 -6.90
C LYS A 339 4.89 16.55 -8.23
N GLY A 340 6.16 16.84 -8.55
CA GLY A 340 6.52 17.48 -9.81
C GLY A 340 6.11 16.65 -11.02
N THR A 341 6.38 15.34 -11.00
CA THR A 341 5.97 14.43 -12.08
C THR A 341 4.45 14.43 -12.33
N LYS A 342 3.63 14.43 -11.29
CA LYS A 342 2.15 14.49 -11.45
C LYS A 342 1.66 15.83 -12.01
N TYR A 343 2.24 16.94 -11.57
CA TYR A 343 1.89 18.26 -12.12
C TYR A 343 2.37 18.45 -13.56
N ARG A 344 3.51 17.87 -13.93
CA ARG A 344 3.95 17.79 -15.33
C ARG A 344 2.98 16.96 -16.17
N GLU A 345 2.61 15.77 -15.70
CA GLU A 345 1.64 14.89 -16.38
C GLU A 345 0.32 15.62 -16.61
N TYR A 346 -0.17 16.37 -15.61
CA TYR A 346 -1.34 17.24 -15.76
C TYR A 346 -1.15 18.30 -16.84
N TYR A 347 -0.04 19.03 -16.80
CA TYR A 347 0.26 20.09 -17.76
C TYR A 347 0.29 19.54 -19.21
N GLU A 348 1.00 18.44 -19.43
CA GLU A 348 1.14 17.83 -20.75
C GLU A 348 -0.19 17.23 -21.25
N ASN A 349 -0.94 16.53 -20.40
CA ASN A 349 -2.16 15.82 -20.81
C ASN A 349 -3.41 16.70 -20.86
N PHE A 350 -3.47 17.81 -20.12
CA PHE A 350 -4.69 18.64 -20.03
C PHE A 350 -4.48 20.07 -20.53
N ILE A 351 -3.37 20.73 -20.16
CA ILE A 351 -3.12 22.11 -20.62
C ILE A 351 -2.69 22.11 -22.09
N VAL A 352 -1.61 21.38 -22.42
CA VAL A 352 -1.05 21.35 -23.78
C VAL A 352 -2.02 20.70 -24.77
N GLN A 353 -2.60 19.56 -24.39
CA GLN A 353 -3.56 18.84 -25.24
C GLN A 353 -4.99 19.42 -25.19
N LYS A 354 -5.25 20.44 -24.38
CA LYS A 354 -6.57 21.09 -24.21
C LYS A 354 -7.69 20.11 -23.82
N ASN A 355 -7.36 19.11 -23.02
CA ASN A 355 -8.33 18.16 -22.47
C ASN A 355 -8.97 18.69 -21.17
N ARG A 356 -10.11 18.12 -20.77
CA ARG A 356 -10.76 18.43 -19.49
C ARG A 356 -10.55 17.31 -18.48
N ILE A 357 -10.23 17.70 -17.25
CA ILE A 357 -10.09 16.77 -16.14
C ILE A 357 -11.45 16.33 -15.61
N SER A 358 -11.57 15.07 -15.20
CA SER A 358 -12.77 14.51 -14.58
C SER A 358 -12.41 13.53 -13.48
N LEU A 359 -12.99 13.70 -12.28
CA LEU A 359 -12.71 12.81 -11.14
C LEU A 359 -13.03 11.35 -11.45
N GLU A 360 -14.14 11.10 -12.16
CA GLU A 360 -14.65 9.74 -12.41
C GLU A 360 -14.13 9.11 -13.72
N LYS A 361 -13.62 9.91 -14.67
CA LYS A 361 -13.24 9.42 -16.01
C LYS A 361 -11.76 9.51 -16.32
N SER A 362 -11.04 10.44 -15.70
CA SER A 362 -9.60 10.57 -15.88
C SER A 362 -8.86 9.49 -15.10
N ASN A 363 -7.56 9.33 -15.39
CA ASN A 363 -6.68 8.43 -14.65
C ASN A 363 -6.80 8.70 -13.13
N PRO A 364 -7.30 7.75 -12.31
CA PRO A 364 -7.59 7.97 -10.89
C PRO A 364 -6.34 8.32 -10.08
N TYR A 365 -5.17 7.83 -10.49
CA TYR A 365 -3.88 8.16 -9.88
C TYR A 365 -3.57 9.66 -10.00
N LEU A 366 -3.73 10.23 -11.20
CA LEU A 366 -3.43 11.64 -11.45
C LEU A 366 -4.51 12.56 -10.90
N VAL A 367 -5.78 12.35 -11.26
CA VAL A 367 -6.87 13.25 -10.84
C VAL A 367 -7.10 13.17 -9.34
N GLY A 368 -6.96 11.97 -8.76
CA GLY A 368 -7.04 11.76 -7.33
C GLY A 368 -5.94 12.49 -6.57
N PHE A 369 -4.69 12.40 -7.03
CA PHE A 369 -3.58 13.16 -6.46
C PHE A 369 -3.86 14.66 -6.44
N LEU A 370 -4.26 15.22 -7.59
CA LEU A 370 -4.55 16.65 -7.73
C LEU A 370 -5.72 17.09 -6.84
N ALA A 371 -6.78 16.27 -6.75
CA ALA A 371 -7.93 16.54 -5.91
C ALA A 371 -7.57 16.57 -4.42
N LEU A 372 -6.76 15.62 -3.95
CA LEU A 372 -6.34 15.57 -2.56
C LEU A 372 -5.30 16.63 -2.21
N ASP A 373 -4.37 16.95 -3.12
CA ASP A 373 -3.46 18.07 -2.93
C ASP A 373 -4.24 19.39 -2.85
N PHE A 374 -5.27 19.57 -3.68
CA PHE A 374 -6.18 20.71 -3.59
C PHE A 374 -6.96 20.75 -2.26
N ILE A 375 -7.52 19.62 -1.82
CA ILE A 375 -8.24 19.55 -0.53
C ILE A 375 -7.29 19.87 0.63
N SER A 376 -6.08 19.32 0.61
CA SER A 376 -5.03 19.61 1.58
C SER A 376 -4.74 21.11 1.66
N GLN A 377 -4.52 21.75 0.52
CA GLN A 377 -4.18 23.18 0.47
C GLN A 377 -5.35 24.09 0.89
N LYS A 378 -6.57 23.78 0.47
CA LYS A 378 -7.74 24.65 0.71
C LYS A 378 -8.44 24.39 2.04
N TYR A 379 -8.47 23.14 2.50
CA TYR A 379 -9.27 22.71 3.66
C TYR A 379 -8.43 22.03 4.75
N GLY A 380 -7.19 21.64 4.47
CA GLY A 380 -6.29 20.97 5.40
C GLY A 380 -6.38 19.44 5.37
N ASN A 381 -5.30 18.78 5.79
CA ASN A 381 -5.18 17.32 5.79
C ASN A 381 -6.22 16.61 6.68
N SER A 382 -6.65 17.25 7.77
CA SER A 382 -7.69 16.70 8.65
C SER A 382 -9.01 16.44 7.91
N LYS A 383 -9.30 17.19 6.84
CA LYS A 383 -10.49 16.97 6.02
C LYS A 383 -10.36 15.80 5.07
N ILE A 384 -9.17 15.51 4.57
CA ILE A 384 -8.90 14.27 3.81
C ILE A 384 -9.15 13.06 4.71
N LYS A 385 -8.59 13.10 5.94
CA LYS A 385 -8.84 12.06 6.95
C LYS A 385 -10.34 11.89 7.24
N GLU A 386 -11.06 12.98 7.46
CA GLU A 386 -12.51 12.93 7.75
C GLU A 386 -13.32 12.31 6.60
N ILE A 387 -12.99 12.65 5.34
CA ILE A 387 -13.61 12.05 4.15
C ILE A 387 -13.28 10.56 4.08
N TRP A 388 -12.03 10.18 4.33
CA TRP A 388 -11.58 8.80 4.33
C TRP A 388 -12.33 7.96 5.39
N ASP A 389 -12.34 8.43 6.64
CA ASP A 389 -12.96 7.73 7.77
C ASP A 389 -14.47 7.50 7.54
N LYS A 390 -15.20 8.52 7.08
CA LYS A 390 -16.65 8.41 6.79
C LYS A 390 -16.95 7.40 5.69
N THR A 391 -16.13 7.40 4.63
CA THR A 391 -16.31 6.42 3.55
C THR A 391 -15.93 5.00 3.98
N CYS A 392 -14.95 4.83 4.88
CA CYS A 392 -14.71 3.53 5.55
C CYS A 392 -15.92 3.08 6.38
N GLU A 393 -16.68 3.99 6.99
CA GLU A 393 -17.90 3.65 7.73
C GLU A 393 -19.11 3.36 6.83
N GLY A 394 -18.95 3.47 5.50
CA GLY A 394 -19.98 3.16 4.50
C GLY A 394 -20.81 4.37 4.04
N GLU A 395 -20.41 5.59 4.41
CA GLU A 395 -21.01 6.81 3.87
C GLU A 395 -20.63 6.98 2.37
N SER A 396 -21.56 7.46 1.54
CA SER A 396 -21.26 7.75 0.14
C SER A 396 -20.30 8.93 0.01
N ILE A 397 -19.48 8.94 -1.05
CA ILE A 397 -18.48 10.00 -1.27
C ILE A 397 -19.09 11.42 -1.24
N ASP A 398 -20.25 11.63 -1.87
CA ASP A 398 -20.90 12.94 -1.89
C ASP A 398 -21.36 13.39 -0.51
N SER A 399 -21.85 12.45 0.31
CA SER A 399 -22.26 12.76 1.69
C SER A 399 -21.04 13.08 2.56
N ALA A 400 -19.96 12.31 2.41
CA ALA A 400 -18.71 12.53 3.13
C ALA A 400 -18.07 13.89 2.75
N LEU A 401 -18.08 14.27 1.47
CA LEU A 401 -17.65 15.59 1.00
C LEU A 401 -18.55 16.71 1.53
N LYS A 402 -19.87 16.48 1.57
CA LYS A 402 -20.84 17.46 2.04
C LYS A 402 -20.65 17.77 3.52
N SER A 403 -20.49 16.74 4.34
CA SER A 403 -20.33 16.89 5.77
C SER A 403 -18.93 17.40 6.16
N SER A 404 -17.88 17.02 5.41
CA SER A 404 -16.50 17.38 5.78
C SER A 404 -16.07 18.76 5.26
N ILE A 405 -16.44 19.12 4.02
CA ILE A 405 -15.99 20.34 3.33
C ILE A 405 -17.12 21.14 2.66
N SER A 406 -18.39 20.85 2.97
CA SER A 406 -19.56 21.52 2.37
C SER A 406 -19.60 21.45 0.83
N SER A 407 -19.09 20.36 0.25
CA SER A 407 -18.99 20.13 -1.19
C SER A 407 -19.68 18.83 -1.64
N ASN A 408 -19.56 18.47 -2.91
CA ASN A 408 -19.88 17.15 -3.48
C ASN A 408 -18.91 16.90 -4.65
N SER A 409 -18.95 15.73 -5.29
CA SER A 409 -17.98 15.36 -6.34
C SER A 409 -18.00 16.33 -7.52
N GLY A 410 -19.19 16.76 -7.97
CA GLY A 410 -19.33 17.72 -9.06
C GLY A 410 -18.76 19.11 -8.72
N LYS A 411 -19.05 19.61 -7.52
CA LYS A 411 -18.51 20.90 -7.05
C LYS A 411 -17.01 20.82 -6.81
N LEU A 412 -16.49 19.74 -6.24
CA LEU A 412 -15.06 19.50 -6.05
C LEU A 412 -14.33 19.51 -7.41
N GLN A 413 -14.87 18.83 -8.43
CA GLN A 413 -14.29 18.82 -9.77
C GLN A 413 -14.26 20.23 -10.39
N SER A 414 -15.32 21.02 -10.23
CA SER A 414 -15.37 22.40 -10.72
C SER A 414 -14.37 23.29 -10.00
N ASP A 415 -14.32 23.21 -8.68
CA ASP A 415 -13.39 23.99 -7.84
C ASP A 415 -11.93 23.63 -8.17
N LEU A 416 -11.63 22.34 -8.36
CA LEU A 416 -10.31 21.86 -8.76
C LEU A 416 -9.92 22.38 -10.13
N SER A 417 -10.81 22.29 -11.13
CA SER A 417 -10.54 22.80 -12.48
C SER A 417 -10.20 24.29 -12.45
N ASN A 418 -11.00 25.09 -11.72
CA ASN A 418 -10.77 26.53 -11.58
C ASN A 418 -9.41 26.84 -10.91
N TYR A 419 -9.07 26.08 -9.87
CA TYR A 419 -7.78 26.21 -9.19
C TYR A 419 -6.62 25.91 -10.16
N LEU A 420 -6.66 24.77 -10.85
CA LEU A 420 -5.59 24.36 -11.77
C LEU A 420 -5.44 25.32 -12.97
N GLU A 421 -6.55 25.87 -13.48
CA GLU A 421 -6.53 26.91 -14.51
C GLU A 421 -5.85 28.20 -14.02
N SER A 422 -6.11 28.60 -12.77
CA SER A 422 -5.47 29.78 -12.17
C SER A 422 -3.96 29.62 -11.97
N GLU A 423 -3.51 28.39 -11.73
CA GLU A 423 -2.10 28.03 -11.54
C GLU A 423 -1.34 27.81 -12.86
N GLY A 424 -2.06 27.59 -13.97
CA GLY A 424 -1.53 27.03 -15.22
C GLY A 424 -0.31 27.74 -15.83
N LYS A 425 -0.19 29.06 -15.63
CA LYS A 425 0.96 29.84 -16.14
C LYS A 425 2.26 29.55 -15.41
N ASP A 426 2.19 29.30 -14.11
CA ASP A 426 3.37 29.11 -13.26
C ASP A 426 3.73 27.63 -13.06
N LEU A 427 2.83 26.71 -13.46
CA LEU A 427 3.03 25.26 -13.32
C LEU A 427 4.37 24.76 -13.88
N PRO A 428 4.83 25.16 -15.08
CA PRO A 428 6.15 24.76 -15.60
C PRO A 428 7.31 25.03 -14.65
N SER A 429 7.27 26.17 -13.97
CA SER A 429 8.29 26.55 -12.98
C SER A 429 8.19 25.70 -11.73
N LYS A 430 6.98 25.47 -11.23
CA LYS A 430 6.75 24.73 -9.99
C LYS A 430 7.11 23.26 -10.14
N PHE A 431 6.67 22.58 -11.20
CA PHE A 431 6.96 21.17 -11.35
C PHE A 431 8.45 20.87 -11.57
N LEU A 432 9.17 21.73 -12.29
CA LEU A 432 10.63 21.56 -12.46
C LEU A 432 11.37 21.66 -11.13
N GLN A 433 10.95 22.59 -10.26
CA GLN A 433 11.53 22.73 -8.93
C GLN A 433 11.21 21.52 -8.03
N TRP A 434 9.98 21.00 -8.09
CA TRP A 434 9.61 19.81 -7.31
C TRP A 434 10.35 18.57 -7.80
N GLU A 435 10.52 18.37 -9.11
CA GLU A 435 11.18 17.18 -9.68
C GLU A 435 12.66 17.01 -9.31
N ILE A 436 13.33 18.08 -8.89
CA ILE A 436 14.73 18.03 -8.47
C ILE A 436 14.90 17.88 -6.96
N GLU A 437 13.81 17.97 -6.19
CA GLU A 437 13.83 17.84 -4.74
C GLU A 437 14.33 16.44 -4.31
N GLY A 438 15.32 16.43 -3.42
CA GLY A 438 15.94 15.19 -2.94
C GLY A 438 16.94 14.54 -3.90
N THR A 439 17.20 15.14 -5.07
CA THR A 439 18.27 14.66 -5.98
C THR A 439 19.65 15.11 -5.51
N LEU A 440 20.70 14.43 -5.99
CA LEU A 440 22.08 14.79 -5.65
C LEU A 440 22.39 16.21 -6.15
N THR A 441 22.88 17.07 -5.25
CA THR A 441 23.36 18.40 -5.60
C THR A 441 24.79 18.34 -6.12
N ILE A 442 25.03 18.83 -7.34
CA ILE A 442 26.36 18.86 -7.95
C ILE A 442 26.99 20.23 -7.72
N PRO A 443 28.18 20.34 -7.10
CA PRO A 443 28.80 21.62 -6.85
C PRO A 443 29.28 22.30 -8.14
N TYR A 444 29.28 23.64 -8.15
CA TYR A 444 29.99 24.41 -9.18
C TYR A 444 31.51 24.25 -9.06
N THR A 445 32.20 24.48 -10.16
CA THR A 445 33.67 24.46 -10.20
C THR A 445 34.28 25.63 -9.41
N SER A 446 33.65 26.81 -9.42
CA SER A 446 34.13 28.05 -8.79
C SER A 446 33.08 28.75 -7.92
N SER A 447 33.54 29.66 -7.04
CA SER A 447 32.68 30.53 -6.24
C SER A 447 31.94 31.56 -7.10
N GLU A 448 32.56 32.04 -8.18
CA GLU A 448 31.96 32.99 -9.13
C GLU A 448 30.69 32.40 -9.75
N ALA A 449 30.76 31.16 -10.25
CA ALA A 449 29.63 30.41 -10.77
C ALA A 449 28.50 30.27 -9.74
N SER A 450 28.85 30.01 -8.48
CA SER A 450 27.87 29.85 -7.40
C SER A 450 27.14 31.16 -7.03
N SER A 451 27.79 32.31 -7.18
CA SER A 451 27.25 33.63 -6.84
C SER A 451 26.54 34.33 -8.01
N PHE A 452 26.67 33.79 -9.22
CA PHE A 452 26.14 34.40 -10.43
C PHE A 452 24.61 34.38 -10.46
N LYS A 453 24.00 35.48 -10.91
CA LYS A 453 22.56 35.63 -11.10
C LYS A 453 22.19 35.42 -12.58
N PRO A 454 21.52 34.31 -12.95
CA PRO A 454 21.20 34.01 -14.34
C PRO A 454 20.36 35.07 -15.05
N ASP A 455 19.49 35.78 -14.30
CA ASP A 455 18.64 36.85 -14.86
C ASP A 455 19.48 37.96 -15.55
N THR A 456 20.75 38.12 -15.16
CA THR A 456 21.67 39.09 -15.81
C THR A 456 21.97 38.76 -17.27
N LEU A 457 21.93 37.48 -17.68
CA LEU A 457 22.15 37.08 -19.06
C LEU A 457 20.90 37.27 -19.92
N THR A 458 19.71 37.05 -19.34
CA THR A 458 18.43 37.27 -20.04
C THR A 458 18.18 38.74 -20.37
N ASP A 459 18.81 39.65 -19.64
CA ASP A 459 18.70 41.10 -19.87
C ASP A 459 19.67 41.61 -20.96
N LEU A 460 20.54 40.75 -21.51
CA LEU A 460 21.51 41.10 -22.57
C LEU A 460 20.89 41.23 -23.97
N VAL A 461 19.70 41.82 -24.07
CA VAL A 461 18.98 41.98 -25.35
C VAL A 461 19.62 42.97 -26.32
N ASN A 462 20.42 43.91 -25.81
CA ASN A 462 20.96 45.04 -26.57
C ASN A 462 22.49 45.15 -26.47
N LEU A 463 23.22 44.08 -26.78
CA LEU A 463 24.67 44.18 -26.93
C LEU A 463 25.04 44.83 -28.28
N THR A 464 25.99 45.76 -28.24
CA THR A 464 26.54 46.44 -29.43
C THR A 464 27.99 46.05 -29.73
N GLU A 465 28.72 45.53 -28.75
CA GLU A 465 30.16 45.22 -28.84
C GLU A 465 30.42 43.72 -28.67
N THR A 466 31.28 43.17 -29.53
CA THR A 466 31.63 41.74 -29.50
C THR A 466 32.45 41.36 -28.25
N SER A 467 33.32 42.24 -27.76
CA SER A 467 34.10 42.04 -26.53
C SER A 467 33.24 41.93 -25.27
N SER A 468 32.02 42.43 -25.31
CA SER A 468 31.06 42.43 -24.20
C SER A 468 30.24 41.14 -24.11
N ILE A 469 30.46 40.18 -25.03
CA ILE A 469 29.84 38.86 -24.95
C ILE A 469 30.44 38.11 -23.76
N PRO A 470 29.63 37.76 -22.73
CA PRO A 470 30.13 37.13 -21.53
C PRO A 470 30.65 35.72 -21.79
N ASP A 471 31.65 35.32 -21.01
CA ASP A 471 32.11 33.93 -20.99
C ASP A 471 31.20 33.09 -20.09
N ILE A 472 30.18 32.48 -20.69
CA ILE A 472 29.21 31.67 -19.97
C ILE A 472 29.76 30.30 -19.55
N HIS A 473 30.93 29.89 -20.04
CA HIS A 473 31.51 28.59 -19.68
C HIS A 473 31.79 28.52 -18.17
N GLN A 474 32.52 29.50 -17.63
CA GLN A 474 32.88 29.53 -16.21
C GLN A 474 31.66 29.66 -15.30
N ILE A 475 30.62 30.36 -15.76
CA ILE A 475 29.39 30.63 -15.01
C ILE A 475 28.57 29.36 -14.76
N PHE A 476 28.57 28.43 -15.71
CA PHE A 476 27.75 27.22 -15.68
C PHE A 476 28.56 25.93 -15.53
N ALA A 477 29.87 26.03 -15.28
CA ALA A 477 30.75 24.90 -15.07
C ALA A 477 30.46 24.17 -13.74
N LEU A 478 30.01 22.90 -13.83
CA LEU A 478 29.75 22.00 -12.71
C LEU A 478 30.88 20.98 -12.55
N ARG A 479 31.14 20.52 -11.33
CA ARG A 479 32.13 19.46 -11.05
C ARG A 479 31.55 18.10 -11.40
N MET A 480 31.58 17.73 -12.68
CA MET A 480 30.95 16.50 -13.19
C MET A 480 31.90 15.29 -13.26
N ASP A 481 33.19 15.46 -12.97
CA ASP A 481 34.23 14.46 -13.27
C ASP A 481 33.98 13.09 -12.60
N PHE A 482 33.37 13.08 -11.42
CA PHE A 482 33.08 11.85 -10.69
C PHE A 482 31.89 11.05 -11.26
N LEU A 483 31.03 11.68 -12.07
CA LEU A 483 29.80 11.11 -12.65
C LEU A 483 29.90 10.87 -14.16
N LYS A 484 30.72 11.67 -14.86
CA LYS A 484 30.85 11.65 -16.32
C LYS A 484 31.20 10.26 -16.82
N GLY A 485 30.40 9.74 -17.76
CA GLY A 485 30.58 8.41 -18.34
C GLY A 485 30.16 7.26 -17.44
N LYS A 486 29.75 7.53 -16.19
CA LYS A 486 29.32 6.52 -15.22
C LYS A 486 27.81 6.51 -15.01
N THR A 487 27.19 7.69 -15.03
CA THR A 487 25.75 7.86 -14.78
C THR A 487 25.10 8.78 -15.82
N GLU A 488 23.79 8.65 -15.97
CA GLU A 488 22.94 9.55 -16.75
C GLU A 488 21.66 9.80 -15.95
N GLY A 489 21.15 11.03 -15.99
CA GLY A 489 19.92 11.37 -15.28
C GLY A 489 19.86 12.79 -14.74
N VAL A 490 18.93 12.99 -13.80
CA VAL A 490 18.56 14.29 -13.24
C VAL A 490 19.28 14.54 -11.92
N TYR A 491 19.73 15.78 -11.76
CA TYR A 491 20.45 16.31 -10.60
C TYR A 491 20.01 17.73 -10.32
N GLN A 492 20.47 18.25 -9.19
CA GLN A 492 20.23 19.61 -8.75
C GLN A 492 21.53 20.43 -8.79
N SER A 493 21.48 21.66 -9.30
CA SER A 493 22.57 22.62 -9.10
C SER A 493 22.48 23.28 -7.71
N PRO A 494 23.55 23.91 -7.20
CA PRO A 494 23.52 24.66 -5.95
C PRO A 494 22.55 25.85 -6.00
N ARG A 495 22.24 26.36 -7.20
CA ARG A 495 21.20 27.37 -7.43
C ARG A 495 19.77 26.79 -7.53
N LYS A 496 19.59 25.50 -7.24
CA LYS A 496 18.32 24.76 -7.38
C LYS A 496 17.80 24.73 -8.82
N GLU A 497 18.71 24.60 -9.78
CA GLU A 497 18.37 24.41 -11.19
C GLU A 497 18.40 22.92 -11.54
N ARG A 498 17.56 22.50 -12.49
CA ARG A 498 17.57 21.12 -12.98
C ARG A 498 18.79 20.90 -13.86
N VAL A 499 19.56 19.87 -13.54
CA VAL A 499 20.72 19.46 -14.33
C VAL A 499 20.46 18.06 -14.89
N PHE A 500 20.41 17.91 -16.21
CA PHE A 500 20.39 16.61 -16.86
C PHE A 500 21.79 16.27 -17.38
N LEU A 501 22.40 15.20 -16.87
CA LEU A 501 23.68 14.68 -17.34
C LEU A 501 23.43 13.54 -18.35
N PHE A 502 24.01 13.64 -19.53
CA PHE A 502 24.03 12.59 -20.55
C PHE A 502 25.24 11.67 -20.38
N LYS A 503 25.14 10.41 -20.84
CA LYS A 503 26.24 9.43 -20.76
C LYS A 503 27.54 9.91 -21.40
N ASN A 504 27.47 10.72 -22.46
CA ASN A 504 28.66 11.26 -23.14
C ASN A 504 29.36 12.38 -22.36
N GLY A 505 28.83 12.78 -21.19
CA GLY A 505 29.38 13.85 -20.36
C GLY A 505 28.91 15.25 -20.72
N THR A 506 28.06 15.41 -21.73
CA THR A 506 27.27 16.63 -21.90
C THR A 506 26.34 16.75 -20.71
N TYR A 507 26.18 17.97 -20.18
CA TYR A 507 25.11 18.22 -19.23
C TYR A 507 24.34 19.47 -19.62
N ARG A 508 23.10 19.51 -19.17
CA ARG A 508 22.16 20.56 -19.48
C ARG A 508 21.53 21.12 -18.23
N ILE A 509 21.64 22.42 -18.03
CA ILE A 509 20.93 23.15 -17.00
C ILE A 509 19.63 23.67 -17.60
N GLU A 510 18.50 23.33 -16.99
CA GLU A 510 17.16 23.67 -17.50
C GLU A 510 16.38 24.45 -16.44
N THR A 511 15.81 25.57 -16.86
CA THR A 511 14.84 26.36 -16.11
C THR A 511 13.69 26.74 -17.05
N PRO A 512 12.56 27.25 -16.52
CA PRO A 512 11.49 27.81 -17.34
C PRO A 512 11.92 28.99 -18.22
N LYS A 513 12.95 29.73 -17.80
CA LYS A 513 13.38 30.98 -18.45
C LYS A 513 14.52 30.78 -19.45
N TYR A 514 15.34 29.76 -19.24
CA TYR A 514 16.54 29.54 -20.02
C TYR A 514 17.04 28.09 -19.92
N GLN A 515 17.84 27.69 -20.90
CA GLN A 515 18.54 26.42 -20.98
C GLN A 515 20.04 26.68 -21.21
N VAL A 516 20.91 25.89 -20.59
CA VAL A 516 22.35 25.86 -20.87
C VAL A 516 22.78 24.45 -21.21
N ASN A 517 23.45 24.26 -22.34
CA ASN A 517 24.10 23.00 -22.69
C ASN A 517 25.62 23.17 -22.56
N VAL A 518 26.28 22.31 -21.79
CA VAL A 518 27.74 22.28 -21.63
C VAL A 518 28.25 20.96 -22.19
N PHE A 519 29.11 21.05 -23.19
CA PHE A 519 29.69 19.91 -23.89
C PHE A 519 31.07 19.54 -23.32
N PRO A 520 31.51 18.27 -23.48
CA PRO A 520 32.80 17.79 -22.98
C PRO A 520 34.03 18.57 -23.45
N ASP A 521 33.95 19.22 -24.62
CA ASP A 521 35.01 20.02 -25.22
C ASP A 521 35.07 21.46 -24.69
N GLY A 522 34.22 21.80 -23.72
CA GLY A 522 34.07 23.15 -23.15
C GLY A 522 33.06 24.02 -23.90
N THR A 523 32.55 23.58 -25.04
CA THR A 523 31.52 24.33 -25.76
C THR A 523 30.29 24.49 -24.87
N THR A 524 29.79 25.72 -24.73
CA THR A 524 28.70 26.08 -23.83
C THR A 524 27.69 26.94 -24.58
N GLY A 525 26.44 26.49 -24.65
CA GLY A 525 25.33 27.21 -25.28
C GLY A 525 24.29 27.62 -24.25
N PHE A 526 24.01 28.91 -24.11
CA PHE A 526 22.91 29.47 -23.33
C PHE A 526 21.79 29.90 -24.28
N THR A 527 20.56 29.53 -23.98
CA THR A 527 19.37 29.94 -24.74
C THR A 527 18.29 30.41 -23.78
N SER A 528 17.68 31.55 -24.08
CA SER A 528 16.50 32.11 -23.42
C SER A 528 15.49 32.57 -24.46
N GLU A 529 14.34 33.09 -24.04
CA GLU A 529 13.34 33.65 -24.97
C GLU A 529 13.88 34.77 -25.85
N LYS A 530 14.84 35.56 -25.34
CA LYS A 530 15.28 36.80 -26.00
C LYS A 530 16.70 36.70 -26.57
N VAL A 531 17.53 35.82 -26.01
CA VAL A 531 18.97 35.77 -26.26
C VAL A 531 19.47 34.34 -26.38
N SER A 532 20.40 34.12 -27.31
CA SER A 532 21.22 32.92 -27.40
C SER A 532 22.70 33.30 -27.37
N ILE A 533 23.51 32.58 -26.61
CA ILE A 533 24.97 32.76 -26.53
C ILE A 533 25.62 31.40 -26.71
N THR A 534 26.63 31.31 -27.57
CA THR A 534 27.47 30.11 -27.72
C THR A 534 28.92 30.48 -27.48
N VAL A 535 29.60 29.79 -26.58
CA VAL A 535 31.04 29.89 -26.33
C VAL A 535 31.65 28.55 -26.73
N TRP A 536 32.55 28.54 -27.71
CA TRP A 536 33.26 27.32 -28.12
C TRP A 536 34.47 27.07 -27.24
N GLY A 537 34.93 25.82 -27.17
CA GLY A 537 36.11 25.42 -26.37
C GLY A 537 37.41 26.16 -26.70
N ASN A 538 37.50 26.77 -27.89
CA ASN A 538 38.63 27.60 -28.31
C ASN A 538 38.53 29.08 -27.84
N GLY A 539 37.49 29.45 -27.09
CA GLY A 539 37.25 30.81 -26.60
C GLY A 539 36.46 31.72 -27.56
N THR A 540 36.08 31.24 -28.76
CA THR A 540 35.20 31.99 -29.68
C THR A 540 33.83 32.16 -29.02
N ARG A 541 33.18 33.31 -29.19
CA ARG A 541 31.87 33.59 -28.60
C ARG A 541 30.91 34.16 -29.63
N LYS A 542 29.68 33.67 -29.67
CA LYS A 542 28.60 34.17 -30.52
C LYS A 542 27.42 34.57 -29.64
N TRP A 543 26.79 35.68 -29.98
CA TRP A 543 25.58 36.17 -29.34
C TRP A 543 24.53 36.46 -30.42
N ASP A 544 23.30 36.04 -30.18
CA ASP A 544 22.14 36.24 -31.06
C ASP A 544 20.97 36.81 -30.25
N SER A 545 20.36 37.92 -30.70
CA SER A 545 19.18 38.55 -30.06
C SER A 545 18.36 39.34 -31.09
N GLY A 546 17.06 39.07 -31.18
CA GLY A 546 16.14 39.87 -32.03
C GLY A 546 16.58 40.00 -33.50
N GLY A 547 17.19 38.95 -34.07
CA GLY A 547 17.70 38.94 -35.45
C GLY A 547 19.09 39.59 -35.65
N LYS A 548 19.72 40.10 -34.58
CA LYS A 548 21.11 40.56 -34.59
C LYS A 548 22.05 39.45 -34.13
N THR A 549 23.24 39.40 -34.74
CA THR A 549 24.30 38.45 -34.40
C THR A 549 25.62 39.18 -34.20
N LEU A 550 26.32 38.86 -33.11
CA LEU A 550 27.68 39.30 -32.84
C LEU A 550 28.60 38.08 -32.65
N THR A 551 29.85 38.19 -33.08
CA THR A 551 30.85 37.13 -32.89
C THR A 551 32.19 37.73 -32.46
N TYR A 552 32.71 37.22 -31.35
CA TYR A 552 34.02 37.53 -30.81
C TYR A 552 34.99 36.37 -31.11
N PHE A 553 36.15 36.72 -31.65
CA PHE A 553 37.27 35.81 -31.83
C PHE A 553 38.37 36.17 -30.84
N PRO A 554 38.85 35.22 -30.03
CA PRO A 554 39.94 35.48 -29.10
C PRO A 554 41.23 35.83 -29.87
N PRO A 555 42.10 36.69 -29.30
CA PRO A 555 43.43 36.94 -29.86
C PRO A 555 44.22 35.63 -29.98
N LYS A 556 44.96 35.49 -31.09
CA LYS A 556 45.82 34.33 -31.33
C LYS A 556 47.01 34.28 -30.39
#